data_AF-A0A094FFS9-F1
#
_entry.id   AF-A0A094FFS9-F1
#
_cell.length_a   1.000
_cell.length_b   1.000
_cell.length_c   1.000
_cell.angle_alpha   90.00
_cell.angle_beta   90.00
_cell.angle_gamma   90.00
#
_symmetry.space_group_name_H-M   'P 1'
#
loop_
_entity.id
_entity.type
_entity.pdbx_description
1 polymer ?
#
loop_
_entity_poly.entity_id
_entity_poly.type
_entity_poly.pdbx_seq_one_letter_code
_entity_poly.pdbx_strand_id
1 'polypeptide(L)'
;MSELEEIPQCGTGNEYDGRMGLRISSIFVIGFGSMLGALFPILAARSKRMRVPRSAFFVAKYFGSGVIITTAFIHLLAPAHEALTNECLTGPITEYPWVEGIVLMTIFVMFFIELMAMRFDFFGVTKPGAHSHSHDP
;
A
#
# COMPACT_ATOMS: atom_id res chain seq x y z
N MET A 1 -28.66 14.78 -41.34
CA MET A 1 -28.85 14.17 -40.01
C MET A 1 -27.71 13.16 -39.88
N SER A 2 -26.42 13.53 -39.85
CA SER A 2 -25.73 14.46 -38.94
C SER A 2 -26.11 14.20 -37.48
N GLU A 3 -26.03 12.94 -37.09
CA GLU A 3 -25.72 12.58 -35.71
C GLU A 3 -24.26 12.97 -35.49
N LEU A 4 -24.07 14.12 -34.84
CA LEU A 4 -22.81 14.47 -34.23
C LEU A 4 -22.59 13.44 -33.13
N GLU A 5 -21.73 12.46 -33.41
CA GLU A 5 -21.13 11.56 -32.44
C GLU A 5 -20.74 12.40 -31.21
N GLU A 6 -21.38 12.13 -30.07
CA GLU A 6 -21.09 12.80 -28.80
C GLU A 6 -19.62 12.53 -28.47
N ILE A 7 -18.75 13.51 -28.74
CA ILE A 7 -17.37 13.44 -28.25
C ILE A 7 -17.49 13.43 -26.72
N PRO A 8 -17.07 12.35 -26.04
CA PRO A 8 -17.20 12.26 -24.61
C PRO A 8 -16.46 13.45 -23.98
N GLN A 9 -17.17 14.18 -23.11
CA GLN A 9 -16.54 15.28 -22.39
C GLN A 9 -15.51 14.68 -21.44
N CYS A 10 -14.26 14.64 -21.88
CA CYS A 10 -13.11 14.26 -21.08
C CYS A 10 -12.86 15.35 -20.03
N GLY A 11 -13.71 15.39 -19.02
CA GLY A 11 -13.71 16.38 -17.97
C GLY A 11 -12.46 16.23 -17.11
N THR A 12 -11.56 17.22 -17.16
CA THR A 12 -10.55 17.44 -16.12
C THR A 12 -11.20 18.09 -14.90
N GLY A 13 -12.30 17.50 -14.43
CA GLY A 13 -13.18 18.04 -13.40
C GLY A 13 -12.56 17.93 -12.02
N ASN A 14 -11.69 18.88 -11.65
CA ASN A 14 -11.49 19.18 -10.23
C ASN A 14 -12.73 19.92 -9.75
N GLU A 15 -13.73 19.18 -9.26
CA GLU A 15 -14.95 19.72 -8.68
C GLU A 15 -14.61 20.36 -7.33
N TYR A 16 -14.07 21.58 -7.40
CA TYR A 16 -13.72 22.37 -6.25
C TYR A 16 -14.97 22.97 -5.64
N ASP A 17 -15.50 22.26 -4.66
CA ASP A 17 -16.78 22.59 -4.01
C ASP A 17 -16.65 23.72 -2.95
N GLY A 18 -15.65 24.61 -3.08
CA GLY A 18 -15.46 25.82 -2.24
C GLY A 18 -15.11 25.60 -0.75
N ARG A 19 -15.26 24.37 -0.25
CA ARG A 19 -15.12 24.02 1.18
C ARG A 19 -13.66 23.89 1.62
N MET A 20 -12.96 25.01 1.74
CA MET A 20 -11.56 25.04 2.22
C MET A 20 -11.42 24.51 3.64
N GLY A 21 -12.32 24.87 4.56
CA GLY A 21 -12.23 24.45 5.97
C GLY A 21 -12.14 22.93 6.16
N LEU A 22 -12.90 22.16 5.36
CA LEU A 22 -12.87 20.69 5.36
C LEU A 22 -11.54 20.12 4.87
N ARG A 23 -10.91 20.76 3.87
CA ARG A 23 -9.60 20.36 3.35
C ARG A 23 -8.49 20.63 4.36
N ILE A 24 -8.56 21.74 5.09
CA ILE A 24 -7.58 22.03 6.15
C ILE A 24 -7.81 21.06 7.33
N SER A 25 -9.06 20.82 7.74
CA SER A 25 -9.33 19.93 8.87
C SER A 25 -8.97 18.48 8.59
N SER A 26 -9.10 18.01 7.34
CA SER A 26 -8.79 16.62 7.00
C SER A 26 -7.31 16.29 7.22
N ILE A 27 -6.39 17.26 7.05
CA ILE A 27 -4.97 17.07 7.31
C ILE A 27 -4.72 16.69 8.77
N PHE A 28 -5.35 17.40 9.71
CA PHE A 28 -5.21 17.11 11.13
C PHE A 28 -5.87 15.79 11.50
N VAL A 29 -7.06 15.50 10.98
CA VAL A 29 -7.78 14.25 11.26
C VAL A 29 -7.03 13.04 10.71
N ILE A 30 -6.56 13.09 9.46
CA ILE A 30 -5.76 12.03 8.85
C ILE A 30 -4.41 11.91 9.59
N GLY A 31 -3.81 13.03 10.00
CA GLY A 31 -2.58 13.05 10.79
C GLY A 31 -2.75 12.33 12.13
N PHE A 32 -3.73 12.73 12.94
CA PHE A 32 -4.04 12.07 14.21
C PHE A 32 -4.48 10.62 14.02
N GLY A 33 -5.33 10.34 13.03
CA GLY A 33 -5.78 8.99 12.70
C GLY A 33 -4.63 8.07 12.29
N SER A 34 -3.71 8.56 11.45
CA SER A 34 -2.51 7.83 11.02
C SER A 34 -1.55 7.61 12.18
N MET A 35 -1.34 8.63 13.01
CA MET A 35 -0.49 8.53 14.19
C MET A 35 -1.07 7.51 15.18
N LEU A 36 -2.38 7.50 15.43
CA LEU A 36 -3.02 6.48 16.26
C LEU A 36 -2.96 5.10 15.62
N GLY A 37 -3.25 4.97 14.32
CA GLY A 37 -3.22 3.70 13.59
C GLY A 37 -1.83 3.07 13.54
N ALA A 38 -0.77 3.87 13.42
CA ALA A 38 0.61 3.41 13.41
C ALA A 38 1.16 3.19 14.84
N LEU A 39 0.88 4.09 15.78
CA LEU A 39 1.41 4.00 17.14
C LEU A 39 0.70 2.95 17.99
N PHE A 40 -0.58 2.70 17.77
CA PHE A 40 -1.35 1.71 18.53
C PHE A 40 -0.72 0.30 18.49
N PRO A 41 -0.44 -0.31 17.33
CA PRO A 41 0.20 -1.64 17.28
C PRO A 41 1.64 -1.61 17.81
N ILE A 42 2.38 -0.51 17.61
CA ILE A 42 3.77 -0.37 18.08
C ILE A 42 3.83 -0.25 19.62
N LEU A 43 2.98 0.59 20.20
CA LEU A 43 2.91 0.81 21.65
C LEU A 43 2.35 -0.43 22.36
N ALA A 44 1.35 -1.09 21.76
CA ALA A 44 0.85 -2.38 22.24
C ALA A 44 1.95 -3.46 22.23
N ALA A 45 2.82 -3.48 21.20
CA ALA A 45 3.94 -4.42 21.14
C ALA A 45 5.08 -4.08 22.13
N ARG A 46 5.34 -2.79 22.41
CA ARG A 46 6.44 -2.35 23.32
C ARG A 46 6.07 -2.33 24.80
N SER A 47 4.79 -2.24 25.16
CA SER A 47 4.39 -2.11 26.57
C SER A 47 4.63 -3.41 27.34
N LYS A 48 5.75 -3.49 28.08
CA LYS A 48 6.03 -4.59 29.03
C LYS A 48 5.10 -4.60 30.26
N ARG A 49 4.38 -3.49 30.52
CA ARG A 49 3.48 -3.33 31.68
C ARG A 49 2.10 -3.95 31.43
N MET A 50 1.65 -3.97 30.17
CA MET A 50 0.43 -4.64 29.75
C MET A 50 0.86 -5.98 29.16
N ARG A 51 0.57 -7.11 29.80
CA ARG A 51 0.72 -8.44 29.17
C ARG A 51 -0.26 -8.52 28.00
N VAL A 52 0.07 -7.91 26.87
CA VAL A 52 -0.77 -7.97 25.68
C VAL A 52 -0.82 -9.43 25.25
N PRO A 53 -2.01 -10.05 25.24
CA PRO A 53 -2.13 -11.45 24.87
C PRO A 53 -1.71 -11.59 23.41
N ARG A 54 -0.94 -12.65 23.10
CA ARG A 54 -0.47 -12.92 21.72
C ARG A 54 -1.61 -12.86 20.70
N SER A 55 -2.83 -13.24 21.09
CA SER A 55 -4.04 -13.15 20.25
C SER A 55 -4.34 -11.72 19.76
N ALA A 56 -4.25 -10.70 20.62
CA ALA A 56 -4.55 -9.33 20.23
C ALA A 56 -3.54 -8.77 19.21
N PHE A 57 -2.25 -9.09 19.37
CA PHE A 57 -1.22 -8.71 18.42
C PHE A 57 -1.37 -9.44 17.08
N PHE A 58 -1.74 -10.73 17.12
CA PHE A 58 -2.08 -11.48 15.91
C PHE A 58 -3.25 -10.82 15.18
N VAL A 59 -4.36 -10.56 15.86
CA VAL A 59 -5.54 -9.91 15.26
C VAL A 59 -5.17 -8.57 14.63
N ALA A 60 -4.42 -7.71 15.32
CA ALA A 60 -3.98 -6.43 14.77
C ALA A 60 -3.12 -6.59 13.49
N LYS A 61 -2.19 -7.55 13.47
CA LYS A 61 -1.35 -7.84 12.30
C LYS A 61 -2.18 -8.30 11.10
N TYR A 62 -3.08 -9.25 11.30
CA TYR A 62 -3.90 -9.81 10.21
C TYR A 62 -4.99 -8.84 9.74
N PHE A 63 -5.57 -8.06 10.65
CA PHE A 63 -6.49 -6.98 10.32
C PHE A 63 -5.81 -5.94 9.44
N GLY A 64 -4.59 -5.50 9.81
CA GLY A 64 -3.80 -4.57 9.02
C GLY A 64 -3.53 -5.08 7.61
N SER A 65 -3.07 -6.33 7.45
CA SER A 65 -2.88 -6.92 6.12
C SER A 65 -4.18 -6.99 5.31
N GLY A 66 -5.32 -7.29 5.96
CA GLY A 66 -6.61 -7.33 5.30
C GLY A 66 -7.03 -5.99 4.73
N VAL A 67 -6.90 -4.91 5.52
CA VAL A 67 -7.23 -3.55 5.05
C VAL A 67 -6.38 -3.16 3.84
N ILE A 68 -5.07 -3.42 3.88
CA ILE A 68 -4.17 -3.12 2.74
C ILE A 68 -4.62 -3.87 1.48
N ILE A 69 -4.89 -5.18 1.60
CA ILE A 69 -5.36 -6.01 0.47
C ILE A 69 -6.68 -5.45 -0.09
N THR A 70 -7.66 -5.15 0.78
CA THR A 70 -8.95 -4.57 0.35
C THR A 70 -8.77 -3.23 -0.37
N THR A 71 -7.89 -2.35 0.12
CA THR A 71 -7.63 -1.07 -0.54
C THR A 71 -6.97 -1.26 -1.91
N ALA A 72 -6.02 -2.20 -2.04
CA ALA A 72 -5.34 -2.46 -3.30
C ALA A 72 -6.31 -2.98 -4.38
N PHE A 73 -7.15 -3.96 -4.06
CA PHE A 73 -8.06 -4.56 -5.05
C PHE A 73 -9.32 -3.74 -5.29
N ILE A 74 -10.06 -3.37 -4.24
CA ILE A 74 -11.38 -2.75 -4.44
C ILE A 74 -11.27 -1.26 -4.72
N HIS A 75 -10.38 -0.55 -4.02
CA HIS A 75 -10.31 0.91 -4.10
C HIS A 75 -9.37 1.41 -5.18
N LEU A 76 -8.34 0.65 -5.54
CA LEU A 76 -7.35 1.09 -6.54
C LEU A 76 -7.51 0.34 -7.87
N LEU A 77 -7.60 -1.00 -7.86
CA LEU A 77 -7.63 -1.77 -9.10
C LEU A 77 -8.88 -1.49 -9.95
N ALA A 78 -10.07 -1.51 -9.34
CA ALA A 78 -11.32 -1.32 -10.08
C ALA A 78 -11.42 0.08 -10.71
N PRO A 79 -11.19 1.21 -10.00
CA PRO A 79 -11.17 2.52 -10.64
C PRO A 79 -10.05 2.71 -11.66
N ALA A 80 -8.91 2.04 -11.46
CA ALA A 80 -7.82 2.07 -12.46
C ALA A 80 -8.25 1.39 -13.77
N HIS A 81 -8.96 0.26 -13.70
CA HIS A 81 -9.49 -0.40 -14.90
C HIS A 81 -10.45 0.53 -15.67
N GLU A 82 -11.43 1.10 -14.97
CA GLU A 82 -12.39 2.03 -15.59
C GLU A 82 -11.72 3.29 -16.16
N ALA A 83 -10.68 3.81 -15.50
CA ALA A 83 -9.95 4.98 -15.98
C ALA A 83 -9.11 4.69 -17.24
N LEU A 84 -8.52 3.50 -17.35
CA LEU A 84 -7.70 3.12 -18.51
C LEU A 84 -8.50 2.59 -19.70
N THR A 85 -9.73 2.13 -19.49
CA THR A 85 -10.66 1.70 -20.56
C THR A 85 -11.61 2.82 -21.01
N ASN A 86 -11.42 4.05 -20.51
CA ASN A 86 -12.27 5.17 -20.87
C ASN A 86 -12.16 5.52 -22.36
N GLU A 87 -13.29 5.83 -22.99
CA GLU A 87 -13.43 6.28 -24.38
C GLU A 87 -12.57 7.52 -24.74
N CYS A 88 -12.20 8.31 -23.74
CA CYS A 88 -11.26 9.43 -23.86
C CYS A 88 -9.80 9.03 -24.12
N LEU A 89 -9.41 7.79 -23.82
CA LEU A 89 -8.07 7.25 -24.11
C LEU A 89 -8.15 6.46 -25.43
N THR A 90 -7.85 7.12 -26.54
CA THR A 90 -7.79 6.44 -27.85
C THR A 90 -6.35 5.99 -28.16
N GLY A 91 -6.14 4.71 -28.46
CA GLY A 91 -4.84 4.17 -28.90
C GLY A 91 -4.51 2.77 -28.34
N PRO A 92 -3.25 2.29 -28.48
CA PRO A 92 -2.82 0.95 -28.03
C PRO A 92 -2.92 0.72 -26.51
N ILE A 93 -3.27 1.75 -25.76
CA ILE A 93 -3.46 1.73 -24.30
C ILE A 93 -4.79 1.07 -23.92
N THR A 94 -5.77 1.00 -24.83
CA THR A 94 -7.05 0.29 -24.59
C THR A 94 -7.09 -1.12 -25.17
N GLU A 95 -6.14 -1.47 -26.05
CA GLU A 95 -6.09 -2.79 -26.73
C GLU A 95 -5.69 -3.94 -25.80
N TYR A 96 -5.05 -3.66 -24.66
CA TYR A 96 -4.56 -4.66 -23.71
C TYR A 96 -4.93 -4.26 -22.27
N PRO A 97 -5.24 -5.20 -21.35
CA PRO A 97 -5.50 -4.90 -19.94
C PRO A 97 -4.22 -4.48 -19.20
N TRP A 98 -3.77 -3.24 -19.46
CA TRP A 98 -2.55 -2.68 -18.88
C TRP A 98 -2.58 -2.63 -17.35
N VAL A 99 -3.76 -2.49 -16.74
CA VAL A 99 -3.92 -2.48 -15.28
C VAL A 99 -3.44 -3.79 -14.68
N GLU A 100 -3.89 -4.93 -15.22
CA GLU A 100 -3.46 -6.26 -14.77
C GLU A 100 -1.97 -6.48 -15.08
N GLY A 101 -1.51 -6.03 -16.25
CA GLY A 101 -0.09 -6.10 -16.63
C GLY A 101 0.83 -5.36 -15.66
N ILE A 102 0.48 -4.12 -15.29
CA ILE A 102 1.25 -3.31 -14.34
C ILE A 102 1.24 -3.96 -12.95
N VAL A 103 0.10 -4.53 -12.52
CA VAL A 103 0.03 -5.28 -11.26
C VAL A 103 0.98 -6.48 -11.26
N LEU A 104 1.00 -7.28 -12.32
CA LEU A 104 1.93 -8.42 -12.41
C LEU A 104 3.40 -7.96 -12.43
N MET A 105 3.73 -6.90 -13.16
CA MET A 105 5.08 -6.33 -13.19
C MET A 105 5.51 -5.82 -11.82
N THR A 106 4.64 -5.11 -11.09
CA THR A 106 4.94 -4.63 -9.73
C THR A 106 5.14 -5.77 -8.75
N ILE A 107 4.29 -6.80 -8.79
CA ILE A 107 4.44 -8.00 -7.96
C ILE A 107 5.79 -8.69 -8.25
N PHE A 108 6.14 -8.86 -9.52
CA PHE A 108 7.42 -9.46 -9.90
C PHE A 108 8.62 -8.64 -9.40
N VAL A 109 8.57 -7.31 -9.52
CA VAL A 109 9.63 -6.41 -9.02
C VAL A 109 9.71 -6.44 -7.49
N MET A 110 8.58 -6.44 -6.77
CA MET A 110 8.56 -6.60 -5.32
C MET A 110 9.21 -7.92 -4.90
N PHE A 111 8.83 -9.04 -5.52
CA PHE A 111 9.44 -10.34 -5.27
C PHE A 111 10.95 -10.34 -5.58
N PHE A 112 11.36 -9.72 -6.69
CA PHE A 112 12.76 -9.61 -7.04
C PHE A 112 13.56 -8.82 -5.99
N ILE A 113 13.00 -7.70 -5.51
CA ILE A 113 13.61 -6.90 -4.44
C ILE A 113 13.70 -7.70 -3.14
N GLU A 114 12.66 -8.47 -2.77
CA GLU A 114 12.70 -9.34 -1.59
C GLU A 114 13.79 -10.43 -1.72
N LEU A 115 13.93 -11.05 -2.89
CA LEU A 115 14.99 -12.02 -3.16
C LEU A 115 16.38 -11.40 -3.06
N MET A 116 16.57 -10.19 -3.61
CA MET A 116 17.82 -9.44 -3.47
C MET A 116 18.10 -9.06 -2.02
N ALA A 117 17.10 -8.54 -1.30
CA ALA A 117 17.24 -8.19 0.12
C ALA A 117 17.64 -9.40 0.96
N MET A 118 16.98 -10.55 0.80
CA MET A 118 17.36 -11.79 1.49
C MET A 118 18.78 -12.25 1.11
N ARG A 119 19.16 -12.10 -0.16
CA ARG A 119 20.52 -12.45 -0.63
C ARG A 119 21.58 -11.54 -0.01
N PHE A 120 21.34 -10.23 0.07
CA PHE A 120 22.31 -9.26 0.61
C PHE A 120 22.34 -9.24 2.14
N ASP A 121 21.20 -9.44 2.82
CA ASP A 121 21.14 -9.56 4.28
C ASP A 121 21.91 -10.80 4.77
N PHE A 122 21.82 -11.91 4.02
CA PHE A 122 22.65 -13.09 4.25
C PHE A 122 24.16 -12.82 4.15
N PHE A 123 24.58 -11.91 3.25
CA PHE A 123 25.98 -11.50 3.14
C PHE A 123 26.41 -10.42 4.14
N GLY A 124 25.48 -9.65 4.70
CA GLY A 124 25.73 -8.63 5.73
C GLY A 124 25.89 -9.20 7.14
N VAL A 125 25.36 -10.39 7.42
CA VAL A 125 25.36 -11.04 8.75
C VAL A 125 26.49 -12.08 8.90
N THR A 126 27.61 -11.93 8.18
CA THR A 126 28.87 -12.62 8.53
C THR A 126 29.92 -11.63 9.07
N LYS A 127 29.60 -11.00 10.19
CA LYS A 127 30.58 -10.70 11.24
C LYS A 127 29.99 -11.03 12.61
N PRO A 128 29.98 -12.32 13.02
CA PRO A 128 29.95 -12.64 14.43
C PRO A 128 31.35 -12.33 14.97
N GLY A 129 31.54 -11.10 15.46
CA GLY A 129 32.65 -10.82 16.35
C GLY A 129 32.52 -11.68 17.60
N ALA A 130 33.50 -12.56 17.79
CA ALA A 130 34.15 -12.94 19.05
C ALA A 130 33.34 -12.83 20.36
N HIS A 131 33.25 -13.95 21.09
CA HIS A 131 33.60 -14.12 22.53
C HIS A 131 32.97 -15.44 23.04
N SER A 132 33.80 -16.49 23.24
CA SER A 132 34.14 -17.15 24.52
C SER A 132 33.07 -18.18 25.00
N HIS A 133 33.35 -19.37 25.51
CA HIS A 133 34.43 -19.84 26.38
C HIS A 133 34.71 -21.34 26.15
N SER A 134 35.98 -21.71 26.27
CA SER A 134 36.46 -23.07 26.54
C SER A 134 36.16 -23.47 27.98
N HIS A 135 35.67 -24.71 28.16
CA HIS A 135 35.73 -25.45 29.42
C HIS A 135 35.85 -26.94 29.06
N ASP A 136 37.07 -27.46 29.19
CA ASP A 136 37.35 -28.89 29.36
C ASP A 136 37.82 -29.08 30.82
N PRO A 137 37.34 -30.11 31.53
CA PRO A 137 38.09 -30.79 32.57
C PRO A 137 38.84 -32.02 32.04
#